data_AF-A0A960P797-F1
#
_entry.id   AF-A0A960P797-F1
#
_cell.length_a   1.000
_cell.length_b   1.000
_cell.length_c   1.000
_cell.angle_alpha   90.00
_cell.angle_beta   90.00
_cell.angle_gamma   90.00
#
_symmetry.space_group_name_H-M   'P 1'
#
loop_
_entity.id
_entity.type
_entity.pdbx_description
1 polymer ?
#
loop_
_entity_poly.entity_id
_entity_poly.type
_entity_poly.pdbx_seq_one_letter_code
_entity_poly.pdbx_strand_id
1 'polypeptide(L)'
;MGGDLARVDLRMRRRSTVAYAVGLALYTLVVVVLYPAFKDATSLDETINQSPGLAALFGVSGSITSPDGWMNANLYANFLPLIVLMLTIGYGAAALAGEEEAGRIDLVLALPLSRRAILLQKAAVLLVLDVVVVVPTVLAVFAGRAFEIDLAAGPVLTCTLGVVLLGAAFGVLALAIGGGTGQRGGAIGITA
;
A
#
# COMPACT_ATOMS: atom_id res chain seq x y z
N MET A 1 28.55 -6.60 5.66
CA MET A 1 27.90 -7.91 5.46
C MET A 1 26.39 -7.91 5.74
N GLY A 2 25.81 -6.96 6.50
CA GLY A 2 24.36 -6.94 6.74
C GLY A 2 23.46 -6.59 5.54
N GLY A 3 23.99 -5.93 4.50
CA GLY A 3 23.18 -5.51 3.34
C GLY A 3 22.79 -6.64 2.38
N ASP A 4 23.42 -7.81 2.48
CA ASP A 4 23.23 -8.88 1.51
C ASP A 4 21.87 -9.59 1.70
N LEU A 5 21.38 -9.73 2.93
CA LEU A 5 20.05 -10.28 3.21
C LEU A 5 18.94 -9.40 2.63
N ALA A 6 19.01 -8.09 2.88
CA ALA A 6 18.04 -7.13 2.35
C ALA A 6 18.00 -7.13 0.81
N ARG A 7 19.17 -7.19 0.17
CA ARG A 7 19.28 -7.27 -1.30
C ARG A 7 18.65 -8.53 -1.86
N VAL A 8 18.89 -9.69 -1.23
CA VAL A 8 18.30 -10.97 -1.67
C VAL A 8 16.78 -10.95 -1.51
N ASP A 9 16.27 -10.47 -0.38
CA ASP A 9 14.83 -10.41 -0.12
C ASP A 9 14.12 -9.46 -1.11
N LEU A 10 14.71 -8.29 -1.38
CA LEU A 10 14.24 -7.38 -2.44
C LEU A 10 14.24 -8.04 -3.82
N ARG A 11 15.29 -8.80 -4.16
CA ARG A 11 15.39 -9.46 -5.47
C ARG A 11 14.33 -10.55 -5.65
N MET A 12 14.06 -11.34 -4.61
CA MET A 12 13.01 -12.36 -4.65
C MET A 12 11.63 -11.75 -4.82
N ARG A 13 11.39 -10.59 -4.19
CA ARG A 13 10.07 -9.95 -4.18
C ARG A 13 9.84 -8.94 -5.29
N ARG A 14 10.89 -8.55 -6.01
CA ARG A 14 10.84 -7.57 -7.10
C ARG A 14 9.69 -7.80 -8.07
N ARG A 15 9.44 -9.03 -8.51
CA ARG A 15 8.35 -9.32 -9.47
C ARG A 15 6.98 -8.96 -8.89
N SER A 16 6.73 -9.37 -7.65
CA SER A 16 5.49 -9.06 -6.94
C SER A 16 5.36 -7.56 -6.75
N THR A 17 6.38 -6.90 -6.20
CA THR A 17 6.38 -5.45 -5.95
C THR A 17 6.22 -4.63 -7.24
N VAL A 18 6.87 -5.03 -8.33
CA VAL A 18 6.69 -4.39 -9.64
C VAL A 18 5.26 -4.58 -10.15
N ALA A 19 4.67 -5.77 -9.98
CA ALA A 19 3.28 -5.99 -10.36
C ALA A 19 2.32 -5.09 -9.55
N TYR A 20 2.52 -4.97 -8.24
CA TYR A 20 1.74 -4.03 -7.41
C TYR A 20 1.94 -2.58 -7.83
N ALA A 21 3.19 -2.14 -8.02
CA ALA A 21 3.53 -0.78 -8.42
C ALA A 21 2.91 -0.42 -9.77
N VAL A 22 3.06 -1.30 -10.77
CA VAL A 22 2.50 -1.09 -12.11
C VAL A 22 0.98 -1.16 -12.08
N GLY A 23 0.39 -2.16 -11.41
CA GLY A 23 -1.05 -2.32 -11.35
C GLY A 23 -1.75 -1.14 -10.68
N LEU A 24 -1.22 -0.69 -9.55
CA LEU A 24 -1.76 0.45 -8.82
C LEU A 24 -1.55 1.76 -9.59
N ALA A 25 -0.38 1.98 -10.21
CA ALA A 25 -0.15 3.17 -11.03
C ALA A 25 -1.07 3.20 -12.26
N LEU A 26 -1.28 2.06 -12.94
CA LEU A 26 -2.22 1.96 -14.06
C LEU A 26 -3.66 2.22 -13.60
N TYR A 27 -4.06 1.66 -12.45
CA TYR A 27 -5.35 1.94 -11.84
C TYR A 27 -5.54 3.44 -11.57
N THR A 28 -4.55 4.08 -10.95
CA THR A 28 -4.59 5.52 -10.70
C THR A 28 -4.68 6.32 -11.99
N LEU A 29 -3.95 5.93 -13.05
CA LEU A 29 -4.06 6.58 -14.36
C LEU A 29 -5.47 6.44 -14.93
N VAL A 30 -6.10 5.28 -14.82
CA VAL A 30 -7.50 5.09 -15.24
C VAL A 30 -8.42 6.04 -14.47
N VAL A 31 -8.31 6.09 -13.14
CA VAL A 31 -9.12 7.00 -12.30
C VAL A 31 -8.94 8.46 -12.73
N VAL A 32 -7.69 8.87 -12.99
CA VAL A 32 -7.34 10.21 -13.42
C VAL A 32 -7.91 10.54 -14.80
N VAL A 33 -7.76 9.64 -15.78
CA VAL A 33 -8.22 9.84 -17.16
C VAL A 33 -9.75 9.88 -17.24
N LEU A 34 -10.43 9.16 -16.36
CA LEU A 34 -11.90 9.13 -16.33
C LEU A 34 -12.53 10.39 -15.71
N TYR A 35 -11.77 11.17 -14.93
CA TYR A 35 -12.32 12.32 -14.19
C TYR A 35 -13.14 13.31 -15.05
N PRO A 36 -12.69 13.74 -16.24
CA PRO A 36 -13.45 14.68 -17.06
C PRO A 36 -14.82 14.16 -17.51
N ALA A 37 -15.03 12.85 -17.57
CA ALA A 37 -16.32 12.26 -17.92
C ALA A 37 -17.35 12.36 -16.78
N PHE A 38 -16.89 12.58 -15.54
CA PHE A 38 -17.72 12.57 -14.33
C PHE A 38 -17.82 13.93 -13.63
N LYS A 39 -16.93 14.89 -13.94
CA LYS A 39 -16.91 16.22 -13.31
C LYS A 39 -18.22 17.02 -13.44
N ASP A 40 -18.99 16.81 -14.51
CA ASP A 40 -20.24 17.54 -14.80
C ASP A 40 -21.50 16.72 -14.44
N ALA A 41 -21.33 15.56 -13.81
CA ALA A 41 -22.43 14.64 -13.51
C ALA A 41 -23.14 14.99 -12.20
N THR A 42 -23.90 16.09 -12.19
CA THR A 42 -24.60 16.60 -10.99
C THR A 42 -25.55 15.58 -10.34
N SER A 43 -26.14 14.68 -11.13
CA SER A 43 -27.01 13.61 -10.63
C SER A 43 -26.28 12.60 -9.73
N LEU A 44 -24.98 12.37 -9.96
CA LEU A 44 -24.15 11.52 -9.09
C LEU A 44 -23.93 12.18 -7.74
N ASP A 45 -23.62 13.47 -7.73
CA ASP A 45 -23.48 14.26 -6.50
C ASP A 45 -24.77 14.27 -5.70
N GLU A 46 -25.92 14.50 -6.35
CA GLU A 46 -27.22 14.48 -5.67
C GLU A 46 -27.53 13.11 -5.05
N THR A 47 -27.28 12.03 -5.78
CA THR A 47 -27.53 10.66 -5.30
C THR A 47 -26.70 10.32 -4.07
N ILE A 48 -25.43 10.70 -4.06
CA ILE A 48 -24.52 10.44 -2.93
C ILE A 48 -24.91 11.30 -1.73
N ASN A 49 -25.21 12.59 -1.94
CA ASN A 49 -25.61 13.49 -0.86
C ASN A 49 -26.96 13.12 -0.23
N GLN A 50 -27.86 12.49 -0.98
CA GLN A 50 -29.15 11.99 -0.47
C GLN A 50 -29.00 10.72 0.39
N SER A 51 -27.85 10.04 0.35
CA SER A 51 -27.62 8.80 1.10
C SER A 51 -26.30 8.87 1.88
N PRO A 52 -26.36 9.27 3.17
CA PRO A 52 -25.19 9.34 4.04
C PRO A 52 -24.42 8.01 4.14
N GLY A 53 -25.14 6.88 4.05
CA GLY A 53 -24.52 5.55 4.03
C GLY A 53 -23.69 5.30 2.78
N LEU A 54 -24.16 5.71 1.60
CA LEU A 54 -23.39 5.60 0.36
C LEU A 54 -22.18 6.54 0.40
N ALA A 55 -22.35 7.78 0.86
CA ALA A 55 -21.23 8.71 0.99
C ALA A 55 -20.11 8.16 1.90
N ALA A 56 -20.48 7.56 3.04
CA ALA A 56 -19.51 6.95 3.95
C ALA A 56 -18.78 5.74 3.33
N LEU A 57 -19.50 4.87 2.62
CA LEU A 57 -18.92 3.69 1.96
C LEU A 57 -17.90 4.07 0.88
N PHE A 58 -18.18 5.12 0.11
CA PHE A 58 -17.25 5.62 -0.90
C PHE A 58 -16.22 6.59 -0.32
N GLY A 59 -16.24 6.90 0.98
CA GLY A 59 -15.35 7.87 1.60
C GLY A 59 -15.52 9.29 1.03
N VAL A 60 -16.69 9.63 0.53
CA VAL A 60 -16.97 10.94 -0.05
C VAL A 60 -17.27 11.93 1.08
N SER A 61 -16.39 12.91 1.26
CA SER A 61 -16.61 14.04 2.15
C SER A 61 -16.74 15.32 1.31
N GLY A 62 -17.96 15.61 0.83
CA GLY A 62 -18.23 16.73 -0.07
C GLY A 62 -18.76 16.28 -1.43
N SER A 63 -18.38 16.98 -2.48
CA SER A 63 -18.75 16.64 -3.86
C SER A 63 -17.87 15.51 -4.39
N ILE A 64 -18.45 14.45 -4.97
CA ILE A 64 -17.68 13.40 -5.66
C ILE A 64 -17.19 13.88 -7.03
N THR A 65 -17.82 14.91 -7.59
CA THR A 65 -17.46 15.47 -8.90
C THR A 65 -16.30 16.47 -8.81
N SER A 66 -15.91 16.90 -7.60
CA SER A 66 -14.70 17.69 -7.40
C SER A 66 -13.42 16.85 -7.55
N PRO A 67 -12.26 17.44 -7.94
CA PRO A 67 -11.03 16.68 -8.12
C PRO A 67 -10.56 15.97 -6.85
N ASP A 68 -10.71 16.62 -5.69
CA ASP A 68 -10.34 16.09 -4.39
C ASP A 68 -11.29 14.97 -3.95
N GLY A 69 -12.61 15.15 -4.11
CA GLY A 69 -13.60 14.13 -3.77
C GLY A 69 -13.50 12.90 -4.66
N TRP A 70 -13.29 13.09 -5.96
CA TRP A 70 -13.08 12.01 -6.93
C TRP A 70 -11.85 11.16 -6.58
N MET A 71 -10.72 11.82 -6.31
CA MET A 71 -9.48 11.13 -5.95
C MET A 71 -9.55 10.48 -4.57
N ASN A 72 -10.25 11.11 -3.62
CA ASN A 72 -10.45 10.50 -2.31
C ASN A 72 -11.29 9.24 -2.44
N ALA A 73 -12.44 9.32 -3.12
CA ALA A 73 -13.38 8.21 -3.19
C ALA A 73 -12.83 6.99 -3.95
N ASN A 74 -12.14 7.23 -5.06
CA ASN A 74 -11.63 6.18 -5.92
C ASN A 74 -10.24 5.70 -5.52
N LEU A 75 -9.40 6.51 -4.89
CA LEU A 75 -8.01 6.12 -4.58
C LEU A 75 -7.74 6.10 -3.08
N TYR A 76 -7.78 7.26 -2.41
CA TYR A 76 -7.21 7.43 -1.07
C TYR A 76 -8.04 6.84 0.07
N ALA A 77 -9.36 6.77 -0.05
CA ALA A 77 -10.23 6.23 0.99
C ALA A 77 -10.25 4.70 1.02
N ASN A 78 -9.97 4.04 -0.11
CA ASN A 78 -10.24 2.61 -0.28
C ASN A 78 -9.06 1.86 -0.92
N PHE A 79 -8.88 2.01 -2.24
CA PHE A 79 -8.01 1.14 -3.03
C PHE A 79 -6.54 1.26 -2.69
N LEU A 80 -6.03 2.48 -2.51
CA LEU A 80 -4.63 2.71 -2.18
C LEU A 80 -4.28 2.09 -0.80
N PRO A 81 -5.01 2.40 0.30
CA PRO A 81 -4.80 1.71 1.58
C PRO A 81 -4.89 0.19 1.49
N LEU A 82 -5.91 -0.34 0.80
CA LEU A 82 -6.14 -1.78 0.72
C LEU A 82 -4.99 -2.51 0.02
N ILE A 83 -4.54 -1.99 -1.13
CA ILE A 83 -3.44 -2.61 -1.90
C ILE A 83 -2.12 -2.52 -1.13
N VAL A 84 -1.85 -1.39 -0.48
CA VAL A 84 -0.67 -1.22 0.37
C VAL A 84 -0.70 -2.19 1.55
N LEU A 85 -1.83 -2.31 2.26
CA LEU A 85 -2.01 -3.27 3.35
C LEU A 85 -1.80 -4.71 2.88
N MET A 86 -2.38 -5.10 1.74
CA MET A 86 -2.22 -6.44 1.18
C MET A 86 -0.75 -6.76 0.88
N LEU A 87 0.00 -5.80 0.34
CA LEU A 87 1.44 -5.92 0.11
C LEU A 87 2.22 -6.03 1.42
N THR A 88 2.00 -5.12 2.37
CA THR A 88 2.84 -5.01 3.57
C THR A 88 2.54 -6.11 4.58
N ILE A 89 1.27 -6.47 4.80
CA ILE A 89 0.86 -7.61 5.63
C ILE A 89 1.36 -8.91 5.00
N GLY A 90 1.13 -9.08 3.70
CA GLY A 90 1.60 -10.26 2.96
C GLY A 90 3.12 -10.41 3.01
N TYR A 91 3.86 -9.30 2.94
CA TYR A 91 5.30 -9.29 3.16
C TYR A 91 5.65 -9.69 4.59
N GLY A 92 5.11 -8.97 5.57
CA GLY A 92 5.44 -9.10 6.98
C GLY A 92 5.22 -10.53 7.47
N ALA A 93 4.03 -11.08 7.24
CA ALA A 93 3.70 -12.45 7.63
C ALA A 93 4.65 -13.48 7.02
N ALA A 94 5.01 -13.33 5.74
CA ALA A 94 5.84 -14.30 5.03
C ALA A 94 7.34 -14.12 5.28
N ALA A 95 7.79 -12.98 5.76
CA ALA A 95 9.22 -12.65 5.78
C ALA A 95 10.04 -13.52 6.74
N LEU A 96 9.44 -14.03 7.83
CA LEU A 96 10.09 -15.01 8.72
C LEU A 96 9.39 -16.37 8.65
N ALA A 97 8.06 -16.42 8.81
CA ALA A 97 7.32 -17.68 8.75
C ALA A 97 7.49 -18.40 7.40
N GLY A 98 7.61 -17.66 6.29
CA GLY A 98 7.85 -18.28 4.97
C GLY A 98 9.26 -18.85 4.81
N GLU A 99 10.24 -18.37 5.56
CA GLU A 99 11.58 -18.98 5.62
C GLU A 99 11.57 -20.23 6.49
N GLU A 100 10.75 -20.27 7.54
CA GLU A 100 10.51 -21.44 8.39
C GLU A 100 9.78 -22.56 7.64
N GLU A 101 8.66 -22.23 6.98
CA GLU A 101 7.90 -23.14 6.11
C GLU A 101 8.76 -23.73 4.99
N ALA A 102 9.72 -22.96 4.48
CA ALA A 102 10.65 -23.41 3.45
C ALA A 102 11.87 -24.19 4.00
N GLY A 103 11.96 -24.40 5.31
CA GLY A 103 13.10 -25.07 5.97
C GLY A 103 14.42 -24.30 5.86
N ARG A 104 14.37 -22.99 5.59
CA ARG A 104 15.53 -22.11 5.37
C ARG A 104 15.84 -21.21 6.57
N ILE A 105 15.02 -21.22 7.61
CA ILE A 105 15.20 -20.34 8.77
C ILE A 105 16.53 -20.58 9.48
N ASP A 106 17.02 -21.82 9.53
CA ASP A 106 18.32 -22.16 10.12
C ASP A 106 19.48 -21.52 9.35
N LEU A 107 19.37 -21.39 8.02
CA LEU A 107 20.38 -20.69 7.21
C LEU A 107 20.38 -19.18 7.49
N VAL A 108 19.20 -18.61 7.72
CA VAL A 108 19.06 -17.19 8.06
C VAL A 108 19.59 -16.91 9.47
N LEU A 109 19.37 -17.82 10.41
CA LEU A 109 19.85 -17.70 11.79
C LEU A 109 21.33 -18.08 11.97
N ALA A 110 21.90 -18.86 11.03
CA ALA A 110 23.33 -19.16 11.00
C ALA A 110 24.18 -17.96 10.55
N LEU A 111 23.57 -16.93 9.97
CA LEU A 111 24.25 -15.66 9.72
C LEU A 111 24.73 -15.06 11.04
N PRO A 112 25.93 -14.45 11.11
CA PRO A 112 26.47 -13.81 12.32
C PRO A 112 25.77 -12.46 12.59
N LEU A 113 24.44 -12.46 12.62
CA LEU A 113 23.58 -11.31 12.85
C LEU A 113 22.70 -11.57 14.08
N SER A 114 22.49 -10.54 14.88
CA SER A 114 21.55 -10.65 16.00
C SER A 114 20.11 -10.73 15.48
N ARG A 115 19.22 -11.39 16.24
CA ARG A 115 17.77 -11.46 15.90
C ARG A 115 17.15 -10.08 15.66
N ARG A 116 17.59 -9.08 16.43
CA ARG A 116 17.16 -7.68 16.27
C ARG A 116 17.61 -7.09 14.94
N ALA A 117 18.86 -7.36 14.52
CA ALA A 117 19.36 -6.88 13.23
C ALA A 117 18.58 -7.48 12.04
N ILE A 118 18.21 -8.76 12.13
CA ILE A 118 17.39 -9.42 11.10
C ILE A 118 16.00 -8.78 11.02
N LEU A 119 15.34 -8.55 12.16
CA LEU A 119 14.04 -7.88 12.20
C LEU A 119 14.09 -6.46 11.61
N LEU A 120 15.10 -5.67 11.98
CA LEU A 120 15.28 -4.32 11.46
C LEU A 120 15.54 -4.32 9.94
N GLN A 121 16.30 -5.28 9.42
CA GLN A 121 16.52 -5.41 7.99
C GLN A 121 15.22 -5.77 7.25
N LYS A 122 14.40 -6.69 7.78
CA LYS A 122 13.11 -7.03 7.20
C LYS A 122 12.13 -5.87 7.25
N ALA A 123 12.09 -5.12 8.34
CA ALA A 123 11.30 -3.89 8.43
C ALA A 123 11.78 -2.83 7.43
N ALA A 124 13.09 -2.67 7.24
CA ALA A 124 13.63 -1.76 6.24
C ALA A 124 13.26 -2.19 4.81
N VAL A 125 13.31 -3.49 4.50
CA VAL A 125 12.85 -4.02 3.21
C VAL A 125 11.36 -3.72 3.03
N LEU A 126 10.53 -3.96 4.05
CA LEU A 126 9.10 -3.64 4.02
C LEU A 126 8.84 -2.18 3.62
N LEU A 127 9.51 -1.24 4.28
CA LEU A 127 9.40 0.19 3.97
C LEU A 127 9.84 0.50 2.53
N VAL A 128 10.92 -0.11 2.05
CA VAL A 128 11.36 0.05 0.65
C VAL A 128 10.31 -0.47 -0.32
N LEU A 129 9.71 -1.63 -0.06
CA LEU A 129 8.66 -2.19 -0.92
C LEU A 129 7.44 -1.26 -0.98
N ASP A 130 7.04 -0.71 0.16
CA ASP A 130 5.92 0.22 0.27
C ASP A 130 6.17 1.51 -0.55
N VAL A 131 7.33 2.14 -0.34
CA VAL A 131 7.74 3.35 -1.10
C VAL A 131 7.81 3.08 -2.60
N VAL A 132 8.32 1.92 -3.03
CA VAL A 132 8.42 1.55 -4.45
C VAL A 132 7.05 1.47 -5.13
N VAL A 133 6.00 1.08 -4.39
CA VAL A 133 4.63 1.01 -4.91
C VAL A 133 3.95 2.38 -4.89
N VAL A 134 4.18 3.16 -3.84
CA VAL A 134 3.53 4.45 -3.65
C VAL A 134 4.08 5.56 -4.55
N VAL A 135 5.40 5.61 -4.79
CA VAL A 135 6.02 6.63 -5.66
C VAL A 135 5.38 6.72 -7.06
N PRO A 136 5.27 5.64 -7.85
CA PRO A 136 4.64 5.71 -9.16
C PRO A 136 3.15 6.06 -9.10
N THR A 137 2.47 5.70 -8.00
CA THR A 137 1.08 6.11 -7.76
C THR A 137 0.97 7.62 -7.60
N VAL A 138 1.82 8.24 -6.79
CA VAL A 138 1.87 9.71 -6.62
C VAL A 138 2.19 10.41 -7.93
N LEU A 139 3.12 9.87 -8.73
CA LEU A 139 3.43 10.39 -10.06
C LEU A 139 2.21 10.33 -10.98
N ALA A 140 1.43 9.23 -10.95
CA ALA A 140 0.19 9.12 -11.70
C ALA A 140 -0.88 10.11 -11.23
N VAL A 141 -1.01 10.37 -9.92
CA VAL A 141 -1.90 11.41 -9.38
C VAL A 141 -1.52 12.78 -9.94
N PHE A 142 -0.23 13.13 -9.91
CA PHE A 142 0.22 14.43 -10.43
C PHE A 142 0.14 14.55 -11.95
N ALA A 143 0.20 13.43 -12.69
CA ALA A 143 -0.11 13.41 -14.11
C ALA A 143 -1.57 13.82 -14.40
N GLY A 144 -2.46 13.75 -13.40
CA GLY A 144 -3.83 14.19 -13.51
C GLY A 144 -4.04 15.67 -13.75
N ARG A 145 -3.02 16.51 -13.58
CA ARG A 145 -3.08 17.90 -14.05
C ARG A 145 -3.37 18.03 -15.54
N ALA A 146 -2.96 17.04 -16.34
CA ALA A 146 -3.29 16.99 -17.77
C ALA A 146 -4.78 16.68 -18.05
N PHE A 147 -5.53 16.23 -17.04
CA PHE A 147 -6.92 15.79 -17.10
C PHE A 147 -7.82 16.59 -16.15
N GLU A 148 -7.50 17.88 -15.95
CA GLU A 148 -8.29 18.81 -15.12
C GLU A 148 -8.32 18.50 -13.61
N ILE A 149 -7.43 17.62 -13.12
CA ILE A 149 -7.23 17.39 -11.69
C ILE A 149 -6.09 18.31 -11.19
N ASP A 150 -6.44 19.47 -10.65
CA ASP A 150 -5.46 20.34 -9.97
C ASP A 150 -5.49 20.15 -8.46
N LEU A 151 -4.59 19.30 -7.97
CA LEU A 151 -4.45 19.00 -6.55
C LEU A 151 -3.18 19.62 -5.97
N ALA A 152 -3.34 20.33 -4.84
CA ALA A 152 -2.21 20.80 -4.06
C ALA A 152 -1.34 19.63 -3.59
N ALA A 153 -0.01 19.77 -3.70
CA ALA A 153 0.91 18.71 -3.32
C ALA A 153 0.86 18.37 -1.82
N GLY A 154 0.60 19.35 -0.96
CA GLY A 154 0.55 19.16 0.50
C GLY A 154 -0.43 18.07 0.93
N PRO A 155 -1.74 18.21 0.66
CA PRO A 155 -2.74 17.18 1.00
C PRO A 155 -2.42 15.81 0.40
N VAL A 156 -2.03 15.75 -0.88
CA VAL A 156 -1.67 14.51 -1.58
C VAL A 156 -0.53 13.79 -0.85
N LEU A 157 0.54 14.51 -0.50
CA LEU A 157 1.69 13.93 0.21
C LEU A 157 1.33 13.52 1.63
N THR A 158 0.50 14.28 2.34
CA THR A 158 0.05 13.94 3.71
C THR A 158 -0.83 12.68 3.71
N CYS A 159 -1.81 12.57 2.81
CA CYS A 159 -2.63 11.37 2.67
C CYS A 159 -1.77 10.16 2.29
N THR A 160 -0.86 10.34 1.34
CA THR A 160 0.07 9.31 0.91
C THR A 160 0.96 8.82 2.06
N LEU A 161 1.51 9.75 2.84
CA LEU A 161 2.31 9.42 4.01
C LEU A 161 1.48 8.65 5.06
N GLY A 162 0.23 9.05 5.28
CA GLY A 162 -0.70 8.31 6.14
C GLY A 162 -0.88 6.85 5.70
N VAL A 163 -1.02 6.61 4.40
CA VAL A 163 -1.14 5.25 3.86
C VAL A 163 0.15 4.44 4.01
N VAL A 164 1.31 5.05 3.74
CA VAL A 164 2.62 4.39 3.95
C VAL A 164 2.80 4.03 5.43
N LEU A 165 2.47 4.93 6.35
CA LEU A 165 2.58 4.67 7.78
C LEU A 165 1.61 3.58 8.24
N LEU A 166 0.38 3.57 7.69
CA LEU A 166 -0.60 2.52 7.94
C LEU A 166 -0.07 1.17 7.45
N GLY A 167 0.41 1.10 6.21
CA GLY A 167 1.01 -0.10 5.63
C GLY A 167 2.19 -0.61 6.44
N ALA A 168 3.10 0.29 6.84
CA ALA A 168 4.25 -0.02 7.67
C ALA A 168 3.82 -0.58 9.05
N ALA A 169 2.84 0.04 9.72
CA ALA A 169 2.38 -0.39 11.03
C ALA A 169 1.83 -1.82 11.00
N PHE A 170 0.88 -2.10 10.10
CA PHE A 170 0.30 -3.44 9.97
C PHE A 170 1.28 -4.47 9.43
N GLY A 171 2.17 -4.07 8.51
CA GLY A 171 3.21 -4.94 7.99
C GLY A 171 4.24 -5.34 9.05
N VAL A 172 4.66 -4.41 9.93
CA VAL A 172 5.54 -4.71 11.06
C VAL A 172 4.86 -5.58 12.11
N LEU A 173 3.56 -5.36 12.36
CA LEU A 173 2.76 -6.23 13.22
C LEU A 173 2.71 -7.67 12.66
N ALA A 174 2.45 -7.82 11.36
CA ALA A 174 2.44 -9.10 10.68
C ALA A 174 3.82 -9.78 10.71
N LEU A 175 4.90 -9.01 10.58
CA LEU A 175 6.28 -9.49 10.74
C LEU A 175 6.54 -10.02 12.15
N ALA A 176 6.09 -9.31 13.19
CA ALA A 176 6.26 -9.72 14.57
C ALA A 176 5.48 -11.00 14.87
N ILE A 177 4.22 -11.10 14.42
CA ILE A 177 3.37 -12.27 14.64
C ILE A 177 3.89 -13.47 13.83
N GLY A 178 4.23 -13.28 12.56
CA GLY A 178 4.78 -14.33 11.71
C GLY A 178 6.12 -14.85 12.23
N GLY A 179 7.00 -13.95 12.70
CA GLY A 179 8.27 -14.34 13.31
C GLY A 179 8.16 -15.01 14.67
N GLY A 180 7.09 -14.73 15.44
CA GLY A 180 6.85 -15.33 16.75
C GLY A 180 6.12 -16.67 16.69
N THR A 181 5.26 -16.87 15.69
CA THR A 181 4.42 -18.07 15.57
C THR A 181 4.93 -19.10 14.58
N GLY A 182 5.79 -18.69 13.63
CA GLY A 182 6.24 -19.54 12.51
C GLY A 182 5.13 -19.91 11.53
N GLN A 183 3.90 -19.39 11.70
CA GLN A 183 2.74 -19.72 10.89
C GLN A 183 2.31 -18.52 10.04
N ARG A 184 2.54 -18.59 8.72
CA ARG A 184 2.20 -17.50 7.82
C ARG A 184 0.70 -17.21 7.79
N GLY A 185 -0.13 -18.26 7.74
CA GLY A 185 -1.59 -18.14 7.65
C GLY A 185 -2.21 -17.46 8.87
N GLY A 186 -1.76 -17.80 10.08
CA GLY A 186 -2.23 -17.17 11.32
C GLY A 186 -1.83 -15.70 11.41
N ALA A 187 -0.61 -15.36 11.00
CA ALA A 187 -0.15 -13.97 10.97
C ALA A 187 -0.97 -13.11 10.00
N ILE A 188 -1.32 -13.63 8.82
CA ILE A 188 -2.21 -12.93 7.88
C ILE A 188 -3.59 -12.76 8.49
N GLY A 189 -4.18 -13.81 9.07
CA GLY A 189 -5.54 -13.76 9.61
C GLY A 189 -5.72 -12.82 10.81
N ILE A 190 -4.68 -12.59 11.61
CA ILE A 190 -4.74 -11.66 12.76
C ILE A 190 -4.56 -10.20 12.35
N THR A 191 -3.90 -9.95 11.21
CA THR A 191 -3.49 -8.60 10.80
C THR A 191 -4.25 -8.04 9.60
N ALA A 192 -5.07 -8.86 8.94
CA ALA A 192 -6.01 -8.48 7.88
C ALA A 192 -7.32 -7.96 8.47
#